data_AF-A0A6P4BZ37-F1
#
_entry.id   AF-A0A6P4BZ37-F1
#
_cell.length_a   1.000
_cell.length_b   1.000
_cell.length_c   1.000
_cell.angle_alpha   90.00
_cell.angle_beta   90.00
_cell.angle_gamma   90.00
#
_symmetry.space_group_name_H-M   'P 1'
#
loop_
_entity.id
_entity.type
_entity.pdbx_description
1 polymer ?
#
loop_
_entity_poly.entity_id
_entity_poly.type
_entity_poly.pdbx_seq_one_letter_code
_entity_poly.pdbx_strand_id
1 'polypeptide(L)'
;MKTRRVLIQTPPLPFPSIKSYLLLLPQTRRHSSLFSTTSTSGDHHSFTVSYLTTKCGFSHEDALRANRRVRFDTPVKPDSVISFFKAHGFSLSQITTIMRRIPVFLTCDPTNAILSKFQFLSSKGASPSDIVLMTTRSPRFLLRSLDHIVSLYELVRRFCPSDLKAIAYITAWPSSIADVRLAQNVKLLLDEGLTNANIHHLLRTRPSVLSSADLKKTVEEVKQLGFDPSHSYFSVVLLTKRAITKSKWEAKVDVLKKWGWSEQDFSEAFRRHPNFMLRSEDKLNAVMSFWISNLGWDSSALRIRPMLFGCSLEKRLIPRAKVVKYLLSNGLMKKNASIITPFSLTEELFLKKCVTCFEEKDRSRLLTLYQGGC
;
A
#
# COMPACT_ATOMS: atom_id res chain seq x y z
N MET A 1 70.58 -18.11 15.21
CA MET A 1 70.26 -18.63 13.85
C MET A 1 68.74 -18.66 13.75
N LYS A 2 68.09 -17.79 12.93
CA LYS A 2 67.57 -18.09 11.57
C LYS A 2 66.91 -19.47 11.53
N THR A 3 65.59 -19.61 11.32
CA THR A 3 64.83 -19.40 10.06
C THR A 3 63.32 -19.33 10.39
N ARG A 4 62.56 -18.24 10.22
CA ARG A 4 61.79 -17.74 9.06
C ARG A 4 60.93 -18.74 8.24
N ARG A 5 59.63 -18.37 8.15
CA ARG A 5 58.66 -18.48 7.01
C ARG A 5 57.93 -19.84 6.85
N VAL A 6 56.64 -19.94 6.50
CA VAL A 6 55.71 -19.08 5.73
C VAL A 6 54.26 -19.23 6.26
N LEU A 7 53.58 -18.09 6.47
CA LEU A 7 52.12 -17.98 6.49
C LEU A 7 51.59 -18.01 5.05
N ILE A 8 50.75 -18.98 4.71
CA ILE A 8 50.00 -18.96 3.45
C ILE A 8 48.82 -18.01 3.65
N GLN A 9 48.95 -16.81 3.08
CA GLN A 9 47.84 -15.89 2.81
C GLN A 9 46.97 -16.48 1.69
N THR A 10 45.71 -16.78 1.99
CA THR A 10 44.67 -16.90 0.96
C THR A 10 44.23 -15.50 0.52
N PRO A 11 44.22 -15.19 -0.78
CA PRO A 11 43.85 -13.87 -1.28
C PRO A 11 42.36 -13.57 -1.01
N PRO A 12 42.00 -12.30 -0.75
CA PRO A 12 40.60 -11.90 -0.69
C PRO A 12 39.97 -12.04 -2.08
N LEU A 13 38.80 -12.68 -2.12
CA LEU A 13 37.98 -12.76 -3.33
C LEU A 13 37.66 -11.34 -3.82
N PRO A 14 37.78 -11.05 -5.12
CA PRO A 14 37.50 -9.73 -5.66
C PRO A 14 36.00 -9.42 -5.51
N PHE A 15 35.73 -8.27 -4.91
CA PHE A 15 34.41 -7.63 -4.95
C PHE A 15 34.00 -7.44 -6.42
N PRO A 16 32.80 -7.91 -6.85
CA PRO A 16 32.30 -7.56 -8.15
C PRO A 16 31.97 -6.06 -8.17
N SER A 17 32.61 -5.36 -9.10
CA SER A 17 32.52 -3.92 -9.31
C SER A 17 31.14 -3.50 -9.81
N ILE A 18 30.81 -2.25 -9.52
CA ILE A 18 29.64 -1.52 -10.01
C ILE A 18 29.74 -1.41 -11.54
N LYS A 19 29.25 -2.42 -12.27
CA LYS A 19 28.93 -2.38 -13.71
C LYS A 19 28.17 -3.65 -14.13
N SER A 20 26.94 -3.79 -13.66
CA SER A 20 26.00 -4.80 -14.19
C SER A 20 24.53 -4.37 -14.17
N TYR A 21 24.25 -3.06 -14.13
CA TYR A 21 22.90 -2.51 -14.32
C TYR A 21 22.80 -1.65 -15.59
N LEU A 22 23.21 -2.20 -16.72
CA LEU A 22 22.83 -1.67 -18.04
C LEU A 22 22.49 -2.86 -18.93
N LEU A 23 21.50 -2.64 -19.80
CA LEU A 23 20.91 -3.57 -20.76
C LEU A 23 19.76 -4.41 -20.19
N LEU A 24 18.54 -3.89 -20.34
CA LEU A 24 17.57 -4.40 -21.31
C LEU A 24 16.29 -3.57 -21.19
N LEU A 25 16.18 -2.56 -22.05
CA LEU A 25 14.91 -1.91 -22.39
C LEU A 25 14.15 -2.84 -23.35
N PRO A 26 12.90 -3.20 -23.07
CA PRO A 26 11.97 -3.53 -24.14
C PRO A 26 11.36 -2.21 -24.61
N GLN A 27 11.74 -1.78 -25.81
CA GLN A 27 10.93 -0.88 -26.61
C GLN A 27 9.58 -1.57 -26.84
N THR A 28 8.53 -1.15 -26.14
CA THR A 28 7.18 -1.55 -26.54
C THR A 28 6.78 -0.67 -27.73
N ARG A 29 6.91 -1.24 -28.94
CA ARG A 29 6.20 -0.76 -30.14
C ARG A 29 4.73 -0.62 -29.79
N ARG A 30 4.22 0.61 -29.75
CA ARG A 30 2.78 0.85 -29.84
C ARG A 30 2.37 0.57 -31.28
N HIS A 31 1.84 -0.62 -31.54
CA HIS A 31 1.04 -0.83 -32.74
C HIS A 31 -0.27 -0.06 -32.55
N SER A 32 -0.30 1.17 -33.06
CA SER A 32 -1.53 1.90 -33.31
C SER A 32 -2.26 1.20 -34.46
N SER A 33 -3.30 0.44 -34.16
CA SER A 33 -4.26 0.01 -35.18
C SER A 33 -5.05 1.25 -35.61
N LEU A 34 -4.66 1.83 -36.74
CA LEU A 34 -5.44 2.83 -37.45
C LEU A 34 -6.68 2.15 -38.02
N PHE A 35 -7.80 2.27 -37.32
CA PHE A 35 -9.10 2.12 -37.97
C PHE A 35 -9.47 3.48 -38.55
N SER A 36 -9.23 3.64 -39.85
CA SER A 36 -9.87 4.67 -40.66
C SER A 36 -11.36 4.36 -40.73
N THR A 37 -12.18 5.25 -40.19
CA THR A 37 -13.58 5.38 -40.61
C THR A 37 -13.80 6.82 -41.02
N THR A 38 -14.04 6.96 -42.31
CA THR A 38 -14.49 8.14 -43.04
C THR A 38 -15.47 8.99 -42.26
N SER A 39 -15.15 10.29 -42.20
CA SER A 39 -16.04 11.36 -41.78
C SER A 39 -17.20 11.50 -42.76
N THR A 40 -18.39 11.10 -42.33
CA THR A 40 -19.64 11.65 -42.88
C THR A 40 -20.22 12.61 -41.85
N SER A 41 -20.21 13.88 -42.23
CA SER A 41 -20.98 14.97 -41.66
C SER A 41 -22.43 14.57 -41.41
N GLY A 42 -22.84 14.66 -40.15
CA GLY A 42 -24.20 14.38 -39.69
C GLY A 42 -24.37 14.95 -38.28
N ASP A 43 -24.21 16.26 -38.18
CA ASP A 43 -24.37 17.06 -36.97
C ASP A 43 -25.88 17.25 -36.72
N HIS A 44 -26.52 16.23 -36.15
CA HIS A 44 -27.83 16.37 -35.51
C HIS A 44 -27.79 15.64 -34.17
N HIS A 45 -28.21 16.34 -33.12
CA HIS A 45 -28.26 15.92 -31.73
C HIS A 45 -28.70 14.46 -31.55
N SER A 46 -27.74 13.53 -31.42
CA SER A 46 -28.03 12.15 -31.02
C SER A 46 -28.88 12.17 -29.75
N PHE A 47 -30.01 11.45 -29.75
CA PHE A 47 -30.88 11.32 -28.58
C PHE A 47 -30.05 10.92 -27.34
N THR A 48 -29.10 10.00 -27.50
CA THR A 48 -28.17 9.59 -26.45
C THR A 48 -27.39 10.76 -25.88
N VAL A 49 -26.85 11.65 -26.74
CA VAL A 49 -26.06 12.81 -26.28
C VAL A 49 -26.93 13.77 -25.48
N SER A 50 -28.13 14.08 -25.98
CA SER A 50 -29.10 14.94 -25.29
C SER A 50 -29.55 14.35 -23.95
N TYR A 51 -29.84 13.05 -23.93
CA TYR A 51 -30.23 12.35 -22.70
C TYR A 51 -29.10 12.37 -21.66
N LEU A 52 -27.87 12.07 -22.06
CA LEU A 52 -26.71 12.04 -21.17
C LEU A 52 -26.41 13.41 -20.56
N THR A 53 -26.51 14.50 -21.34
CA THR A 53 -26.28 15.85 -20.84
C THR A 53 -27.41 16.29 -19.90
N THR A 54 -28.67 16.11 -20.31
CA THR A 54 -29.83 16.65 -19.58
C THR A 54 -30.24 15.82 -18.36
N LYS A 55 -30.23 14.49 -18.46
CA LYS A 55 -30.70 13.59 -17.38
C LYS A 55 -29.58 12.98 -16.56
N CYS A 56 -28.43 12.71 -17.17
CA CYS A 56 -27.30 12.09 -16.47
C CYS A 56 -26.24 13.10 -16.01
N GLY A 57 -26.35 14.39 -16.35
CA GLY A 57 -25.42 15.43 -15.90
C GLY A 57 -24.00 15.29 -16.49
N PHE A 58 -23.90 14.79 -17.72
CA PHE A 58 -22.62 14.72 -18.44
C PHE A 58 -22.29 16.09 -19.04
N SER A 59 -21.01 16.43 -19.14
CA SER A 59 -20.59 17.51 -20.04
C SER A 59 -20.89 17.10 -21.48
N HIS A 60 -21.04 18.08 -22.37
CA HIS A 60 -21.27 17.79 -23.79
C HIS A 60 -20.17 16.90 -24.39
N GLU A 61 -18.90 17.15 -24.04
CA GLU A 61 -17.76 16.32 -24.46
C GLU A 61 -17.79 14.90 -23.87
N ASP A 62 -18.15 14.74 -22.59
CA ASP A 62 -18.30 13.42 -21.96
C ASP A 62 -19.43 12.63 -22.65
N ALA A 63 -20.54 13.30 -22.98
CA ALA A 63 -21.68 12.70 -23.66
C ALA A 63 -21.31 12.24 -25.09
N LEU A 64 -20.57 13.05 -25.84
CA LEU A 64 -20.04 12.66 -27.16
C LEU A 64 -19.10 11.45 -27.06
N ARG A 65 -18.22 11.41 -26.05
CA ARG A 65 -17.33 10.26 -25.80
C ARG A 65 -18.11 9.00 -25.42
N ALA A 66 -19.15 9.13 -24.60
CA ALA A 66 -20.02 8.02 -24.23
C ALA A 66 -20.86 7.52 -25.43
N ASN A 67 -21.35 8.40 -26.30
CA ASN A 67 -22.11 8.08 -27.52
C ASN A 67 -21.32 7.23 -28.53
N ARG A 68 -19.98 7.23 -28.45
CA ARG A 68 -19.12 6.31 -29.23
C ARG A 68 -19.13 4.88 -28.69
N ARG A 69 -19.55 4.68 -27.43
CA ARG A 69 -19.53 3.38 -26.73
C ARG A 69 -20.91 2.79 -26.51
N VAL A 70 -21.93 3.64 -26.36
CA VAL A 70 -23.32 3.26 -26.18
C VAL A 70 -24.20 4.16 -27.03
N ARG A 71 -25.22 3.59 -27.66
CA ARG A 71 -26.25 4.33 -28.39
C ARG A 71 -27.62 3.75 -28.06
N PHE A 72 -28.58 4.62 -27.89
CA PHE A 72 -30.00 4.32 -27.66
C PHE A 72 -30.85 5.49 -28.15
N ASP A 73 -32.05 5.17 -28.61
CA ASP A 73 -32.97 6.12 -29.23
C ASP A 73 -34.16 6.47 -28.33
N THR A 74 -34.31 5.77 -27.20
CA THR A 74 -35.43 5.95 -26.26
C THR A 74 -34.94 6.00 -24.81
N PRO A 75 -35.67 6.66 -23.90
CA PRO A 75 -35.27 6.76 -22.49
C PRO A 75 -35.60 5.50 -21.68
N VAL A 76 -36.35 4.54 -22.25
CA VAL A 76 -36.91 3.40 -21.51
C VAL A 76 -35.84 2.57 -20.79
N LYS A 77 -34.79 2.15 -21.51
CA LYS A 77 -33.68 1.38 -20.92
C LYS A 77 -32.84 2.18 -19.92
N PRO A 78 -32.34 3.39 -20.26
CA PRO A 78 -31.54 4.13 -19.30
C PRO A 78 -32.34 4.58 -18.07
N ASP A 79 -33.62 4.91 -18.20
CA ASP A 79 -34.50 5.23 -17.05
C ASP A 79 -34.73 4.01 -16.15
N SER A 80 -34.87 2.81 -16.73
CA SER A 80 -34.94 1.55 -15.99
C SER A 80 -33.67 1.33 -15.16
N VAL A 81 -32.49 1.57 -15.74
CA VAL A 81 -31.19 1.45 -15.06
C VAL A 81 -31.06 2.47 -13.94
N ILE A 82 -31.41 3.74 -14.18
CA ILE A 82 -31.38 4.78 -13.15
C ILE A 82 -32.33 4.44 -12.00
N SER A 83 -33.54 3.99 -12.31
CA SER A 83 -34.55 3.57 -11.32
C SER A 83 -34.06 2.38 -10.50
N PHE A 84 -33.43 1.40 -11.13
CA PHE A 84 -32.82 0.26 -10.45
C PHE A 84 -31.77 0.73 -9.43
N PHE A 85 -30.83 1.58 -9.82
CA PHE A 85 -29.82 2.06 -8.88
C PHE A 85 -30.42 2.89 -7.74
N LYS A 86 -31.42 3.74 -8.01
CA LYS A 86 -32.14 4.48 -6.96
C LYS A 86 -32.82 3.54 -5.96
N ALA A 87 -33.49 2.50 -6.45
CA ALA A 87 -34.12 1.50 -5.60
C ALA A 87 -33.12 0.75 -4.70
N HIS A 88 -31.85 0.67 -5.10
CA HIS A 88 -30.76 0.09 -4.32
C HIS A 88 -29.97 1.13 -3.49
N GLY A 89 -30.53 2.32 -3.28
CA GLY A 89 -29.98 3.33 -2.37
C GLY A 89 -28.86 4.21 -2.96
N PHE A 90 -28.67 4.21 -4.28
CA PHE A 90 -27.68 5.09 -4.92
C PHE A 90 -28.23 6.50 -5.11
N SER A 91 -27.42 7.51 -4.81
CA SER A 91 -27.73 8.90 -5.13
C SER A 91 -27.56 9.19 -6.64
N LEU A 92 -28.22 10.23 -7.14
CA LEU A 92 -28.08 10.63 -8.55
C LEU A 92 -26.61 10.91 -8.93
N SER A 93 -25.84 11.54 -8.05
CA SER A 93 -24.42 11.84 -8.31
C SER A 93 -23.55 10.57 -8.39
N GLN A 94 -23.85 9.54 -7.58
CA GLN A 94 -23.20 8.24 -7.66
C GLN A 94 -23.56 7.52 -8.97
N ILE A 95 -24.84 7.54 -9.35
CA ILE A 95 -25.33 6.95 -10.61
C ILE A 95 -24.62 7.60 -11.80
N THR A 96 -24.60 8.93 -11.88
CA THR A 96 -23.86 9.68 -12.91
C THR A 96 -22.39 9.27 -12.97
N THR A 97 -21.75 9.11 -11.81
CA THR A 97 -20.34 8.68 -11.73
C THR A 97 -20.13 7.27 -12.29
N ILE A 98 -21.05 6.35 -12.02
CA ILE A 98 -21.04 4.98 -12.55
C ILE A 98 -21.23 5.01 -14.06
N MET A 99 -22.27 5.69 -14.56
CA MET A 99 -22.60 5.74 -15.98
C MET A 99 -21.49 6.38 -16.81
N ARG A 100 -20.77 7.38 -16.28
CA ARG A 100 -19.62 7.98 -16.98
C ARG A 100 -18.49 6.95 -17.19
N ARG A 101 -18.32 6.03 -16.24
CA ARG A 101 -17.25 5.02 -16.28
C ARG A 101 -17.63 3.79 -17.11
N ILE A 102 -18.91 3.40 -17.11
CA ILE A 102 -19.41 2.22 -17.80
C ILE A 102 -20.75 2.51 -18.51
N PRO A 103 -20.74 3.36 -19.55
CA PRO A 103 -21.96 3.80 -20.22
C PRO A 103 -22.75 2.67 -20.89
N VAL A 104 -22.11 1.51 -21.14
CA VAL A 104 -22.76 0.32 -21.69
C VAL A 104 -23.91 -0.21 -20.84
N PHE A 105 -23.97 0.11 -19.53
CA PHE A 105 -25.11 -0.30 -18.70
C PHE A 105 -26.39 0.46 -18.98
N LEU A 106 -26.36 1.60 -19.68
CA LEU A 106 -27.56 2.33 -20.06
C LEU A 106 -28.46 1.55 -21.05
N THR A 107 -27.94 0.48 -21.66
CA THR A 107 -28.67 -0.35 -22.61
C THR A 107 -28.92 -1.78 -22.14
N CYS A 108 -28.49 -2.15 -20.93
CA CYS A 108 -28.73 -3.47 -20.36
C CYS A 108 -30.01 -3.52 -19.53
N ASP A 109 -30.57 -4.71 -19.37
CA ASP A 109 -31.52 -4.99 -18.30
C ASP A 109 -30.76 -5.08 -16.96
N PRO A 110 -30.97 -4.15 -16.03
CA PRO A 110 -30.20 -4.11 -14.78
C PRO A 110 -30.55 -5.28 -13.85
N THR A 111 -31.77 -5.82 -13.91
CA THR A 111 -32.18 -6.99 -13.11
C THR A 111 -31.38 -8.20 -13.54
N ASN A 112 -31.31 -8.46 -14.84
CA ASN A 112 -30.56 -9.59 -15.38
C ASN A 112 -29.04 -9.40 -15.26
N ALA A 113 -28.55 -8.17 -15.48
CA ALA A 113 -27.11 -7.91 -15.54
C ALA A 113 -26.46 -7.70 -14.17
N ILE A 114 -27.17 -7.16 -13.17
CA ILE A 114 -26.56 -6.62 -11.94
C ILE A 114 -27.13 -7.26 -10.68
N LEU A 115 -28.44 -7.54 -10.61
CA LEU A 115 -29.11 -7.92 -9.36
C LEU A 115 -28.48 -9.14 -8.67
N SER A 116 -28.18 -10.19 -9.43
CA SER A 116 -27.58 -11.41 -8.88
C SER A 116 -26.23 -11.17 -8.21
N LYS A 117 -25.46 -10.19 -8.67
CA LYS A 117 -24.16 -9.80 -8.07
C LYS A 117 -24.36 -9.09 -6.74
N PHE A 118 -25.36 -8.20 -6.65
CA PHE A 118 -25.71 -7.52 -5.41
C PHE A 118 -26.25 -8.52 -4.38
N GLN A 119 -27.14 -9.41 -4.79
CA GLN A 119 -27.67 -10.48 -3.94
C GLN A 119 -26.58 -11.39 -3.42
N PHE A 120 -25.62 -11.79 -4.26
CA PHE A 120 -24.45 -12.55 -3.82
C PHE A 120 -23.66 -11.80 -2.74
N LEU A 121 -23.30 -10.53 -2.96
CA LEU A 121 -22.57 -9.74 -1.98
C LEU A 121 -23.35 -9.60 -0.66
N SER A 122 -24.65 -9.35 -0.72
CA SER A 122 -25.53 -9.30 0.46
C SER A 122 -25.58 -10.63 1.20
N SER A 123 -25.65 -11.77 0.48
CA SER A 123 -25.63 -13.11 1.09
C SER A 123 -24.33 -13.40 1.87
N LYS A 124 -23.24 -12.68 1.54
CA LYS A 124 -21.95 -12.75 2.21
C LYS A 124 -21.77 -11.68 3.31
N GLY A 125 -22.82 -10.91 3.59
CA GLY A 125 -22.85 -9.91 4.66
C GLY A 125 -22.48 -8.49 4.22
N ALA A 126 -22.46 -8.17 2.92
CA ALA A 126 -22.34 -6.79 2.47
C ALA A 126 -23.61 -6.00 2.78
N SER A 127 -23.45 -4.87 3.46
CA SER A 127 -24.55 -3.93 3.66
C SER A 127 -24.91 -3.18 2.37
N PRO A 128 -26.10 -2.56 2.27
CA PRO A 128 -26.44 -1.72 1.13
C PRO A 128 -25.40 -0.61 0.88
N SER A 129 -24.85 -0.01 1.95
CA SER A 129 -23.82 1.03 1.84
C SER A 129 -22.48 0.48 1.33
N ASP A 130 -22.11 -0.75 1.69
CA ASP A 130 -20.93 -1.42 1.12
C ASP A 130 -21.08 -1.60 -0.40
N ILE A 131 -22.24 -2.07 -0.86
CA ILE A 131 -22.53 -2.29 -2.29
C ILE A 131 -22.48 -0.96 -3.05
N VAL A 132 -23.09 0.09 -2.50
CA VAL A 132 -23.05 1.45 -3.07
C VAL A 132 -21.61 1.94 -3.17
N LEU A 133 -20.83 1.80 -2.09
CA LEU A 133 -19.44 2.24 -2.03
C LEU A 133 -18.56 1.48 -3.04
N MET A 134 -18.67 0.15 -3.09
CA MET A 134 -17.94 -0.71 -4.02
C MET A 134 -18.22 -0.33 -5.47
N THR A 135 -19.50 -0.24 -5.80
CA THR A 135 -19.96 0.02 -7.16
C THR A 135 -19.59 1.43 -7.62
N THR A 136 -19.74 2.43 -6.75
CA THR A 136 -19.33 3.81 -7.07
C THR A 136 -17.81 3.90 -7.29
N ARG A 137 -17.00 3.25 -6.45
CA ARG A 137 -15.54 3.29 -6.53
C ARG A 137 -14.97 2.52 -7.71
N SER A 138 -15.52 1.36 -8.04
CA SER A 138 -15.02 0.51 -9.13
C SER A 138 -16.16 -0.21 -9.86
N PRO A 139 -16.96 0.50 -10.66
CA PRO A 139 -18.15 -0.10 -11.29
C PRO A 139 -17.79 -1.20 -12.31
N ARG A 140 -16.52 -1.30 -12.73
CA ARG A 140 -16.04 -2.30 -13.68
C ARG A 140 -16.17 -3.75 -13.21
N PHE A 141 -16.24 -4.02 -11.90
CA PHE A 141 -16.46 -5.41 -11.45
C PHE A 141 -17.82 -5.95 -11.90
N LEU A 142 -18.80 -5.07 -12.11
CA LEU A 142 -20.12 -5.47 -12.62
C LEU A 142 -20.08 -5.95 -14.08
N LEU A 143 -19.03 -5.63 -14.84
CA LEU A 143 -18.82 -6.14 -16.20
C LEU A 143 -18.35 -7.61 -16.21
N ARG A 144 -18.00 -8.18 -15.06
CA ARG A 144 -17.62 -9.59 -14.94
C ARG A 144 -18.86 -10.48 -14.83
N SER A 145 -18.70 -11.77 -15.11
CA SER A 145 -19.73 -12.76 -14.80
C SER A 145 -19.90 -12.92 -13.29
N LEU A 146 -21.06 -13.44 -12.87
CA LEU A 146 -21.27 -13.79 -11.47
C LEU A 146 -20.23 -14.82 -11.00
N ASP A 147 -19.98 -15.87 -11.81
CA ASP A 147 -19.01 -16.92 -11.50
C ASP A 147 -17.60 -16.37 -11.24
N HIS A 148 -17.20 -15.33 -11.97
CA HIS A 148 -15.91 -14.67 -11.75
C HIS A 148 -15.87 -13.98 -10.38
N ILE A 149 -16.92 -13.25 -10.02
CA ILE A 149 -17.03 -12.56 -8.74
C ILE A 149 -17.04 -13.59 -7.59
N VAL A 150 -17.82 -14.66 -7.73
CA VAL A 150 -17.88 -15.76 -6.76
C VAL A 150 -16.48 -16.39 -6.59
N SER A 151 -15.83 -16.75 -7.69
CA SER A 151 -14.51 -17.39 -7.65
C SER A 151 -13.44 -16.54 -6.97
N LEU A 152 -13.37 -15.24 -7.28
CA LEU A 152 -12.42 -14.33 -6.64
C LEU A 152 -12.80 -14.02 -5.19
N TYR A 153 -14.08 -13.95 -4.87
CA TYR A 153 -14.55 -13.81 -3.51
C TYR A 153 -14.10 -15.01 -2.66
N GLU A 154 -14.36 -16.24 -3.11
CA GLU A 154 -14.00 -17.46 -2.38
C GLU A 154 -12.47 -17.58 -2.20
N LEU A 155 -11.70 -17.16 -3.21
CA LEU A 155 -10.24 -17.06 -3.09
C LEU A 155 -9.82 -16.11 -1.97
N VAL A 156 -10.37 -14.90 -1.92
CA VAL A 156 -10.07 -13.92 -0.85
C VAL A 156 -10.53 -14.46 0.50
N ARG A 157 -11.73 -15.03 0.56
CA ARG A 157 -12.37 -15.55 1.75
C ARG A 157 -11.54 -16.64 2.44
N ARG A 158 -10.83 -17.47 1.67
CA ARG A 158 -9.89 -18.49 2.17
C ARG A 158 -8.80 -17.92 3.09
N PHE A 159 -8.42 -16.65 2.88
CA PHE A 159 -7.41 -15.97 3.69
C PHE A 159 -8.01 -15.06 4.76
N CYS A 160 -9.33 -15.04 4.93
CA CYS A 160 -10.01 -14.22 5.94
C CYS A 160 -10.62 -15.10 7.02
N PRO A 161 -10.74 -14.62 8.27
CA PRO A 161 -11.36 -15.40 9.35
C PRO A 161 -12.89 -15.49 9.20
N SER A 162 -13.54 -14.58 8.48
CA SER A 162 -14.99 -14.56 8.28
C SER A 162 -15.39 -13.87 6.98
N ASP A 163 -16.64 -14.07 6.54
CA ASP A 163 -17.21 -13.40 5.37
C ASP A 163 -17.23 -11.88 5.55
N LEU A 164 -17.57 -11.41 6.76
CA LEU A 164 -17.53 -9.97 7.09
C LEU A 164 -16.13 -9.36 6.90
N LYS A 165 -15.06 -10.10 7.23
CA LYS A 165 -13.69 -9.62 6.99
C LYS A 165 -13.32 -9.64 5.51
N ALA A 166 -13.81 -10.62 4.74
CA ALA A 166 -13.64 -10.66 3.29
C ALA A 166 -14.39 -9.51 2.60
N ILE A 167 -15.63 -9.21 3.03
CA ILE A 167 -16.41 -8.07 2.57
C ILE A 167 -15.69 -6.76 2.88
N ALA A 168 -15.25 -6.54 4.12
CA ALA A 168 -14.51 -5.32 4.48
C ALA A 168 -13.27 -5.12 3.59
N TYR A 169 -12.59 -6.20 3.22
CA TYR A 169 -11.46 -6.18 2.30
C TYR A 169 -11.87 -5.77 0.87
N ILE A 170 -12.86 -6.42 0.26
CA ILE A 170 -13.26 -6.11 -1.12
C ILE A 170 -13.92 -4.72 -1.20
N THR A 171 -14.57 -4.26 -0.13
CA THR A 171 -15.09 -2.90 -0.01
C THR A 171 -13.95 -1.87 0.02
N ALA A 172 -12.87 -2.15 0.76
CA ALA A 172 -11.68 -1.30 0.77
C ALA A 172 -10.98 -1.29 -0.59
N TRP A 173 -11.01 -2.40 -1.33
CA TRP A 173 -10.43 -2.48 -2.68
C TRP A 173 -11.30 -3.19 -3.74
N PRO A 174 -12.34 -2.51 -4.27
CA PRO A 174 -13.37 -3.16 -5.10
C PRO A 174 -12.91 -3.53 -6.52
N SER A 175 -11.77 -3.04 -6.98
CA SER A 175 -11.20 -3.44 -8.26
C SER A 175 -10.56 -4.83 -8.22
N SER A 176 -10.23 -5.34 -7.02
CA SER A 176 -9.60 -6.65 -6.83
C SER A 176 -10.47 -7.80 -7.35
N ILE A 177 -11.78 -7.75 -7.07
CA ILE A 177 -12.77 -8.73 -7.54
C ILE A 177 -13.08 -8.65 -9.05
N ALA A 178 -12.47 -7.70 -9.76
CA ALA A 178 -12.53 -7.63 -11.21
C ALA A 178 -11.23 -8.08 -11.88
N ASP A 179 -10.14 -8.22 -11.13
CA ASP A 179 -8.80 -8.40 -11.66
C ASP A 179 -8.40 -9.88 -11.67
N VAL A 180 -8.35 -10.47 -12.88
CA VAL A 180 -7.91 -11.86 -13.09
C VAL A 180 -6.49 -12.12 -12.57
N ARG A 181 -5.64 -11.09 -12.48
CA ARG A 181 -4.29 -11.22 -11.97
C ARG A 181 -4.26 -11.58 -10.49
N LEU A 182 -5.31 -11.27 -9.72
CA LEU A 182 -5.38 -11.62 -8.31
C LEU A 182 -5.19 -13.13 -8.10
N ALA A 183 -5.96 -13.95 -8.81
CA ALA A 183 -5.86 -15.40 -8.72
C ALA A 183 -4.50 -15.91 -9.21
N GLN A 184 -4.01 -15.38 -10.34
CA GLN A 184 -2.71 -15.76 -10.91
C GLN A 184 -1.56 -15.45 -9.96
N ASN A 185 -1.57 -14.26 -9.35
CA ASN A 185 -0.54 -13.81 -8.43
C ASN A 185 -0.62 -14.53 -7.09
N VAL A 186 -1.81 -14.82 -6.56
CA VAL A 186 -1.93 -15.65 -5.34
C VAL A 186 -1.35 -17.04 -5.59
N LYS A 187 -1.70 -17.68 -6.72
CA LYS A 187 -1.11 -18.97 -7.11
C LYS A 187 0.41 -18.88 -7.22
N LEU A 188 0.92 -17.89 -7.96
CA LEU A 188 2.35 -17.65 -8.12
C LEU A 188 3.05 -17.51 -6.77
N LEU A 189 2.50 -16.73 -5.84
CA LEU A 189 3.14 -16.55 -4.53
C LEU A 189 3.18 -17.84 -3.72
N LEU A 190 2.12 -18.66 -3.78
CA LEU A 190 2.11 -19.98 -3.14
C LEU A 190 3.15 -20.91 -3.77
N ASP A 191 3.22 -20.95 -5.11
CA ASP A 191 4.21 -21.74 -5.86
C ASP A 191 5.66 -21.30 -5.55
N GLU A 192 5.87 -20.00 -5.28
CA GLU A 192 7.17 -19.43 -4.91
C GLU A 192 7.54 -19.66 -3.42
N GLY A 193 6.66 -20.29 -2.64
CA GLY A 193 6.89 -20.70 -1.25
C GLY A 193 6.29 -19.80 -0.17
N LEU A 194 5.50 -18.78 -0.53
CA LEU A 194 4.85 -17.92 0.46
C LEU A 194 3.72 -18.65 1.17
N THR A 195 3.58 -18.41 2.48
CA THR A 195 2.55 -19.03 3.30
C THR A 195 1.19 -18.34 3.16
N ASN A 196 0.10 -19.02 3.56
CA ASN A 196 -1.22 -18.38 3.67
C ASN A 196 -1.19 -17.13 4.56
N ALA A 197 -0.33 -17.10 5.60
CA ALA A 197 -0.16 -15.93 6.47
C ALA A 197 0.48 -14.75 5.74
N ASN A 198 1.43 -15.00 4.82
CA ASN A 198 1.97 -13.97 3.94
C ASN A 198 0.86 -13.39 3.05
N ILE A 199 0.06 -14.23 2.39
CA ILE A 199 -1.03 -13.79 1.52
C ILE A 199 -2.06 -12.96 2.31
N HIS A 200 -2.46 -13.45 3.50
CA HIS A 200 -3.34 -12.71 4.41
C HIS A 200 -2.77 -11.32 4.74
N HIS A 201 -1.48 -11.22 5.04
CA HIS A 201 -0.83 -9.93 5.32
C HIS A 201 -0.85 -8.99 4.11
N LEU A 202 -0.62 -9.48 2.90
CA LEU A 202 -0.70 -8.69 1.66
C LEU A 202 -2.12 -8.19 1.41
N LEU A 203 -3.12 -9.07 1.57
CA LEU A 203 -4.53 -8.73 1.44
C LEU A 203 -4.93 -7.64 2.43
N ARG A 204 -4.60 -7.82 3.72
CA ARG A 204 -4.98 -6.86 4.76
C ARG A 204 -4.28 -5.50 4.63
N THR A 205 -3.05 -5.48 4.11
CA THR A 205 -2.20 -4.27 4.15
C THR A 205 -2.26 -3.47 2.86
N ARG A 206 -2.05 -4.10 1.71
CA ARG A 206 -2.06 -3.40 0.41
C ARG A 206 -2.38 -4.36 -0.73
N PRO A 207 -3.65 -4.67 -0.95
CA PRO A 207 -4.03 -5.69 -1.91
C PRO A 207 -3.74 -5.38 -3.38
N SER A 208 -3.53 -4.11 -3.73
CA SER A 208 -3.07 -3.75 -5.07
C SER A 208 -1.75 -4.39 -5.48
N VAL A 209 -0.95 -4.88 -4.52
CA VAL A 209 0.25 -5.69 -4.80
C VAL A 209 -0.10 -7.00 -5.52
N LEU A 210 -1.22 -7.62 -5.18
CA LEU A 210 -1.67 -8.87 -5.81
C LEU A 210 -2.30 -8.65 -7.20
N SER A 211 -2.50 -7.40 -7.60
CA SER A 211 -2.92 -7.01 -8.95
C SER A 211 -1.74 -6.59 -9.85
N SER A 212 -0.50 -6.73 -9.37
CA SER A 212 0.69 -6.30 -10.08
C SER A 212 1.02 -7.19 -11.29
N ALA A 213 1.40 -6.57 -12.41
CA ALA A 213 1.94 -7.30 -13.57
C ALA A 213 3.35 -7.86 -13.31
N ASP A 214 4.21 -7.11 -12.60
CA ASP A 214 5.62 -7.46 -12.38
C ASP A 214 5.86 -8.12 -11.01
N LEU A 215 4.87 -8.82 -10.46
CA LEU A 215 4.97 -9.38 -9.11
C LEU A 215 6.11 -10.40 -9.01
N LYS A 216 6.24 -11.27 -10.01
CA LYS A 216 7.29 -12.31 -10.08
C LYS A 216 8.70 -11.72 -9.96
N LYS A 217 8.99 -10.68 -10.73
CA LYS A 217 10.28 -9.96 -10.68
C LYS A 217 10.57 -9.45 -9.26
N THR A 218 9.57 -8.89 -8.59
CA THR A 218 9.77 -8.39 -7.23
C THR A 218 9.99 -9.52 -6.22
N VAL A 219 9.34 -10.68 -6.40
CA VAL A 219 9.60 -11.88 -5.58
C VAL A 219 11.05 -12.34 -5.75
N GLU A 220 11.55 -12.41 -6.98
CA GLU A 220 12.94 -12.77 -7.29
C GLU A 220 13.93 -11.77 -6.66
N GLU A 221 13.68 -10.46 -6.77
CA GLU A 221 14.50 -9.44 -6.11
C GLU A 221 14.55 -9.62 -4.59
N VAL A 222 13.42 -9.93 -3.95
CA VAL A 222 13.37 -10.15 -2.49
C VAL A 222 14.12 -11.42 -2.09
N LYS A 223 14.05 -12.48 -2.90
CA LYS A 223 14.87 -13.70 -2.72
C LYS A 223 16.37 -13.41 -2.84
N GLN A 224 16.78 -12.61 -3.83
CA GLN A 224 18.18 -12.20 -4.02
C GLN A 224 18.72 -11.36 -2.85
N LEU A 225 17.86 -10.67 -2.11
CA LEU A 225 18.22 -9.97 -0.88
C LEU A 225 18.42 -10.90 0.34
N GLY A 226 18.19 -12.21 0.16
CA GLY A 226 18.39 -13.25 1.17
C GLY A 226 17.18 -13.51 2.06
N PHE A 227 15.98 -13.05 1.68
CA PHE A 227 14.76 -13.34 2.43
C PHE A 227 14.12 -14.64 1.93
N ASP A 228 13.83 -15.54 2.87
CA ASP A 228 13.12 -16.78 2.62
C ASP A 228 11.60 -16.52 2.48
N PRO A 229 10.97 -16.93 1.36
CA PRO A 229 9.52 -16.85 1.15
C PRO A 229 8.66 -17.49 2.23
N SER A 230 9.16 -18.54 2.89
CA SER A 230 8.41 -19.26 3.93
C SER A 230 8.21 -18.42 5.20
N HIS A 231 9.05 -17.41 5.42
CA HIS A 231 8.96 -16.54 6.58
C HIS A 231 7.91 -15.43 6.39
N SER A 232 7.16 -15.15 7.45
CA SER A 232 6.12 -14.11 7.49
C SER A 232 6.64 -12.72 7.04
N TYR A 233 7.91 -12.45 7.34
CA TYR A 233 8.60 -11.20 7.04
C TYR A 233 8.78 -10.92 5.54
N PHE A 234 8.81 -11.97 4.70
CA PHE A 234 8.93 -11.82 3.25
C PHE A 234 7.84 -10.91 2.67
N SER A 235 6.60 -11.08 3.15
CA SER A 235 5.48 -10.25 2.73
C SER A 235 5.64 -8.76 3.08
N VAL A 236 6.34 -8.44 4.18
CA VAL A 236 6.63 -7.06 4.58
C VAL A 236 7.63 -6.40 3.63
N VAL A 237 8.68 -7.14 3.26
CA VAL A 237 9.70 -6.67 2.31
C VAL A 237 9.10 -6.51 0.92
N LEU A 238 8.32 -7.49 0.46
CA LEU A 238 7.62 -7.46 -0.82
C LEU A 238 6.70 -6.24 -0.93
N LEU A 239 5.89 -5.97 0.10
CA LEU A 239 5.06 -4.76 0.17
C LEU A 239 5.88 -3.48 0.06
N THR A 240 6.98 -3.40 0.80
CA THR A 240 7.84 -2.22 0.80
C THR A 240 8.42 -1.95 -0.58
N LYS A 241 8.96 -2.98 -1.23
CA LYS A 241 9.53 -2.90 -2.59
C LYS A 241 8.50 -2.51 -3.64
N ARG A 242 7.26 -3.01 -3.53
CA ARG A 242 6.17 -2.65 -4.46
C ARG A 242 5.57 -1.27 -4.22
N ALA A 243 5.68 -0.75 -3.00
CA ALA A 243 5.07 0.53 -2.64
C ALA A 243 5.87 1.75 -3.11
N ILE A 244 7.16 1.58 -3.44
CA ILE A 244 8.10 2.66 -3.70
C ILE A 244 8.65 2.51 -5.12
N THR A 245 8.63 3.60 -5.90
CA THR A 245 9.26 3.61 -7.21
C THR A 245 10.78 3.64 -7.08
N LYS A 246 11.51 3.19 -8.12
CA LYS A 246 12.98 3.20 -8.12
C LYS A 246 13.57 4.57 -7.77
N SER A 247 13.08 5.64 -8.40
CA SER A 247 13.55 7.01 -8.11
C SER A 247 13.29 7.44 -6.67
N LYS A 248 12.12 7.15 -6.10
CA LYS A 248 11.83 7.47 -4.68
C LYS A 248 12.67 6.63 -3.72
N TRP A 249 12.99 5.40 -4.11
CA TRP A 249 13.87 4.53 -3.33
C TRP A 249 15.27 5.14 -3.26
N GLU A 250 15.85 5.50 -4.40
CA GLU A 250 17.18 6.12 -4.50
C GLU A 250 17.25 7.43 -3.72
N ALA A 251 16.27 8.33 -3.88
CA ALA A 251 16.22 9.58 -3.14
C ALA A 251 16.21 9.40 -1.61
N LYS A 252 15.45 8.41 -1.10
CA LYS A 252 15.43 8.07 0.33
C LYS A 252 16.75 7.49 0.83
N VAL A 253 17.41 6.67 0.02
CA VAL A 253 18.74 6.15 0.35
C VAL A 253 19.74 7.31 0.41
N ASP A 254 19.68 8.23 -0.53
CA ASP A 254 20.55 9.41 -0.56
C ASP A 254 20.33 10.34 0.64
N VAL A 255 19.08 10.48 1.11
CA VAL A 255 18.79 11.16 2.38
C VAL A 255 19.58 10.54 3.52
N LEU A 256 19.56 9.22 3.68
CA LEU A 256 20.26 8.54 4.77
C LEU A 256 21.78 8.65 4.62
N LYS A 257 22.30 8.59 3.40
CA LYS A 257 23.72 8.82 3.10
C LYS A 257 24.19 10.22 3.47
N LYS A 258 23.38 11.25 3.23
CA LYS A 258 23.69 12.63 3.66
C LYS A 258 23.83 12.76 5.18
N TRP A 259 23.19 11.87 5.93
CA TRP A 259 23.35 11.75 7.38
C TRP A 259 24.44 10.77 7.81
N GLY A 260 25.31 10.35 6.89
CA GLY A 260 26.49 9.54 7.18
C GLY A 260 26.27 8.02 7.17
N TRP A 261 25.12 7.52 6.73
CA TRP A 261 24.93 6.08 6.59
C TRP A 261 25.70 5.53 5.39
N SER A 262 26.44 4.44 5.61
CA SER A 262 26.99 3.61 4.54
C SER A 262 25.92 2.74 3.87
N GLU A 263 26.27 2.13 2.74
CA GLU A 263 25.42 1.09 2.11
C GLU A 263 25.17 -0.09 3.04
N GLN A 264 26.18 -0.45 3.84
CA GLN A 264 26.07 -1.51 4.83
C GLN A 264 25.07 -1.12 5.93
N ASP A 265 25.14 0.12 6.43
CA ASP A 265 24.22 0.62 7.45
C ASP A 265 22.77 0.56 6.97
N PHE A 266 22.53 1.05 5.75
CA PHE A 266 21.23 0.98 5.12
C PHE A 266 20.75 -0.47 4.97
N SER A 267 21.59 -1.35 4.43
CA SER A 267 21.25 -2.76 4.21
C SER A 267 20.85 -3.46 5.51
N GLU A 268 21.59 -3.20 6.59
CA GLU A 268 21.31 -3.78 7.91
C GLU A 268 20.01 -3.24 8.53
N ALA A 269 19.79 -1.93 8.43
CA ALA A 269 18.52 -1.31 8.85
C ALA A 269 17.34 -1.87 8.05
N PHE A 270 17.49 -2.00 6.72
CA PHE A 270 16.44 -2.49 5.85
C PHE A 270 16.08 -3.95 6.16
N ARG A 271 17.08 -4.80 6.43
CA ARG A 271 16.84 -6.18 6.88
C ARG A 271 16.08 -6.24 8.20
N ARG A 272 16.33 -5.31 9.13
CA ARG A 272 15.64 -5.27 10.42
C ARG A 272 14.23 -4.74 10.35
N HIS A 273 13.94 -3.73 9.53
CA HIS A 273 12.64 -3.07 9.50
C HIS A 273 12.33 -2.33 8.18
N PRO A 274 12.05 -3.00 7.05
CA PRO A 274 11.94 -2.37 5.74
C PRO A 274 10.85 -1.28 5.68
N ASN A 275 9.82 -1.37 6.52
CA ASN A 275 8.73 -0.40 6.60
C ASN A 275 9.18 1.04 6.91
N PHE A 276 10.40 1.27 7.44
CA PHE A 276 10.89 2.64 7.60
C PHE A 276 10.99 3.37 6.25
N MET A 277 11.23 2.65 5.15
CA MET A 277 11.29 3.21 3.80
C MET A 277 9.92 3.68 3.27
N LEU A 278 8.83 3.27 3.92
CA LEU A 278 7.49 3.78 3.59
C LEU A 278 7.26 5.21 4.08
N ARG A 279 8.15 5.78 4.91
CA ARG A 279 8.09 7.16 5.42
C ARG A 279 8.63 8.15 4.40
N SER A 280 8.09 9.37 4.36
CA SER A 280 8.57 10.41 3.44
C SER A 280 10.04 10.75 3.70
N GLU A 281 10.71 11.32 2.69
CA GLU A 281 12.07 11.85 2.82
C GLU A 281 12.13 12.90 3.95
N ASP A 282 11.14 13.78 4.04
CA ASP A 282 11.01 14.76 5.13
C ASP A 282 10.94 14.08 6.50
N LYS A 283 10.20 12.97 6.61
CA LYS A 283 10.10 12.23 7.87
C LYS A 283 11.42 11.58 8.26
N LEU A 284 12.16 11.04 7.28
CA LEU A 284 13.50 10.50 7.52
C LEU A 284 14.45 11.62 8.01
N ASN A 285 14.49 12.74 7.30
CA ASN A 285 15.29 13.92 7.68
C ASN A 285 14.93 14.46 9.06
N ALA A 286 13.65 14.63 9.36
CA ALA A 286 13.20 15.18 10.64
C ALA A 286 13.60 14.28 11.82
N VAL A 287 13.51 12.95 11.67
CA VAL A 287 13.96 12.01 12.71
C VAL A 287 15.48 12.01 12.85
N MET A 288 16.23 12.04 11.74
CA MET A 288 17.70 12.11 11.79
C MET A 288 18.18 13.41 12.44
N SER A 289 17.63 14.57 12.03
CA SER A 289 17.96 15.88 12.60
C SER A 289 17.63 15.92 14.09
N PHE A 290 16.45 15.46 14.49
CA PHE A 290 16.10 15.40 15.90
C PHE A 290 17.09 14.55 16.69
N TRP A 291 17.44 13.37 16.19
CA TRP A 291 18.30 12.44 16.92
C TRP A 291 19.76 12.92 17.01
N ILE A 292 20.30 13.41 15.90
CA ILE A 292 21.72 13.78 15.79
C ILE A 292 21.91 15.23 16.21
N SER A 293 21.25 16.17 15.54
CA SER A 293 21.47 17.60 15.75
C SER A 293 20.88 18.11 17.07
N ASN A 294 19.67 17.69 17.45
CA ASN A 294 19.03 18.18 18.67
C ASN A 294 19.43 17.42 19.95
N LEU A 295 19.70 16.11 19.85
CA LEU A 295 20.07 15.30 21.02
C LEU A 295 21.57 15.04 21.12
N GLY A 296 22.33 15.17 20.03
CA GLY A 296 23.76 14.83 19.99
C GLY A 296 24.01 13.32 20.06
N TRP A 297 23.03 12.50 19.68
CA TRP A 297 23.12 11.04 19.81
C TRP A 297 23.57 10.37 18.51
N ASP A 298 24.24 9.23 18.65
CA ASP A 298 24.74 8.46 17.52
C ASP A 298 23.59 7.92 16.65
N SER A 299 23.72 8.12 15.34
CA SER A 299 22.80 7.65 14.31
C SER A 299 22.72 6.11 14.24
N SER A 300 23.74 5.39 14.74
CA SER A 300 23.77 3.93 14.82
C SER A 300 22.57 3.37 15.57
N ALA A 301 22.02 4.14 16.53
CA ALA A 301 20.80 3.78 17.24
C ALA A 301 19.59 3.63 16.31
N LEU A 302 19.44 4.52 15.33
CA LEU A 302 18.36 4.50 14.34
C LEU A 302 18.55 3.37 13.33
N ARG A 303 19.80 2.99 13.04
CA ARG A 303 20.12 1.80 12.25
C ARG A 303 19.74 0.50 12.98
N ILE A 304 20.00 0.43 14.28
CA ILE A 304 19.63 -0.74 15.12
C ILE A 304 18.12 -0.80 15.34
N ARG A 305 17.44 0.35 15.42
CA ARG A 305 15.98 0.46 15.62
C ARG A 305 15.29 1.32 14.54
N PRO A 306 15.22 0.87 13.28
CA PRO A 306 14.65 1.71 12.21
C PRO A 306 13.14 1.93 12.33
N MET A 307 12.43 1.17 13.17
CA MET A 307 11.02 1.45 13.46
C MET A 307 10.79 2.84 14.08
N LEU A 308 11.83 3.47 14.64
CA LEU A 308 11.75 4.82 15.20
C LEU A 308 11.40 5.88 14.14
N PHE A 309 11.77 5.68 12.87
CA PHE A 309 11.32 6.53 11.77
C PHE A 309 9.79 6.54 11.59
N GLY A 310 9.11 5.49 12.05
CA GLY A 310 7.66 5.39 12.06
C GLY A 310 6.97 6.05 13.25
N CYS A 311 7.71 6.49 14.28
CA CYS A 311 7.13 7.12 15.46
C CYS A 311 6.81 8.60 15.22
N SER A 312 5.77 9.13 15.86
CA SER A 312 5.53 10.58 15.90
C SER A 312 6.66 11.27 16.67
N LEU A 313 7.15 12.38 16.13
CA LEU A 313 8.19 13.16 16.80
C LEU A 313 7.58 13.81 18.05
N GLU A 314 6.44 14.44 17.88
CA GLU A 314 5.72 15.26 18.86
C GLU A 314 5.15 14.39 19.97
N LYS A 315 4.44 13.31 19.61
CA LYS A 315 3.71 12.47 20.57
C LYS A 315 4.56 11.39 21.21
N ARG A 316 5.75 11.08 20.67
CA ARG A 316 6.55 9.95 21.17
C ARG A 316 8.03 10.25 21.31
N LEU A 317 8.72 10.69 20.25
CA LEU A 317 10.17 10.80 20.31
C LEU A 317 10.60 11.97 21.22
N ILE A 318 10.04 13.16 21.06
CA ILE A 318 10.39 14.33 21.85
C ILE A 318 10.08 14.15 23.35
N PRO A 319 8.86 13.73 23.76
CA PRO A 319 8.56 13.54 25.19
C PRO A 319 9.47 12.50 25.85
N ARG A 320 9.72 11.39 25.16
CA ARG A 320 10.58 10.32 25.69
C ARG A 320 12.05 10.72 25.72
N ALA A 321 12.51 11.54 24.77
CA ALA A 321 13.87 12.08 24.82
C ALA A 321 14.08 13.05 25.98
N LYS A 322 13.09 13.87 26.33
CA LYS A 322 13.15 14.74 27.52
C LYS A 322 13.34 13.91 28.80
N VAL A 323 12.56 12.84 28.94
CA VAL A 323 12.68 11.88 30.06
C VAL A 323 14.07 11.23 30.06
N VAL A 324 14.51 10.66 28.94
CA VAL A 324 15.82 9.97 28.87
C VAL A 324 16.98 10.93 29.14
N LYS A 325 16.94 12.16 28.62
CA LYS A 325 17.96 13.19 28.93
C LYS A 325 18.02 13.48 30.43
N TYR A 326 16.86 13.65 31.08
CA TYR A 326 16.83 13.86 32.52
C TYR A 326 17.42 12.67 33.30
N LEU A 327 17.03 11.44 32.94
CA LEU A 327 17.56 10.24 33.59
C LEU A 327 19.09 10.11 33.41
N LEU A 328 19.62 10.45 32.23
CA LEU A 328 21.06 10.46 31.97
C LEU A 328 21.78 11.52 32.79
N SER A 329 21.29 12.76 32.80
CA SER A 329 21.93 13.89 33.51
C SER A 329 21.94 13.72 35.03
N ASN A 330 21.00 12.94 35.60
CA ASN A 330 20.91 12.69 37.03
C ASN A 330 21.49 11.32 37.43
N GLY A 331 22.12 10.58 36.52
CA GLY A 331 22.71 9.27 36.82
C GLY A 331 21.69 8.19 37.19
N LEU A 332 20.43 8.37 36.82
CA LEU A 332 19.31 7.47 37.15
C LEU A 332 19.19 6.28 36.18
N MET A 333 20.05 6.23 35.15
CA MET A 333 20.16 5.08 34.25
C MET A 333 21.30 4.16 34.69
N LYS A 334 21.05 2.84 34.65
CA LYS A 334 22.12 1.84 34.86
C LYS A 334 23.22 2.04 33.82
N LYS A 335 24.49 1.79 34.19
CA LYS A 335 25.68 2.01 33.33
C LYS A 335 25.61 1.33 31.96
N ASN A 336 24.88 0.22 31.82
CA ASN A 336 24.69 -0.54 30.58
C ASN A 336 23.26 -0.44 30.00
N ALA A 337 22.43 0.47 30.51
CA ALA A 337 21.08 0.64 30.02
C ALA A 337 21.08 1.23 28.61
N SER A 338 20.27 0.65 27.73
CA SER A 338 20.10 1.15 26.36
C SER A 338 19.30 2.46 26.36
N ILE A 339 19.90 3.52 25.80
CA ILE A 339 19.21 4.81 25.55
C ILE A 339 18.04 4.68 24.57
N ILE A 340 18.03 3.63 23.74
CA ILE A 340 17.08 3.46 22.63
C ILE A 340 15.83 2.70 23.09
N THR A 341 15.98 1.80 24.07
CA THR A 341 14.88 0.94 24.55
C THR A 341 13.64 1.73 24.98
N PRO A 342 13.76 2.85 25.73
CA PRO A 342 12.60 3.67 26.13
C PRO A 342 11.72 4.11 24.95
N PHE A 343 12.30 4.36 23.78
CA PHE A 343 11.56 4.76 22.58
C PHE A 343 10.76 3.63 21.93
N SER A 344 11.16 2.38 22.17
CA SER A 344 10.53 1.18 21.61
C SER A 344 9.44 0.59 22.50
N LEU A 345 9.34 1.01 23.77
CA LEU A 345 8.36 0.49 24.72
C LEU A 345 6.94 0.93 24.37
N THR A 346 5.94 0.14 24.78
CA THR A 346 4.54 0.60 24.82
C THR A 346 4.41 1.81 25.76
N GLU A 347 3.28 2.50 25.70
CA GLU A 347 3.01 3.66 26.56
C GLU A 347 3.06 3.29 28.04
N GLU A 348 2.30 2.27 28.41
CA GLU A 348 2.24 1.72 29.76
C GLU A 348 3.62 1.30 30.27
N LEU A 349 4.39 0.54 29.48
CA LEU A 349 5.71 0.09 29.90
C LEU A 349 6.71 1.23 30.01
N PHE A 350 6.61 2.24 29.15
CA PHE A 350 7.45 3.43 29.25
C PHE A 350 7.17 4.19 30.54
N LEU A 351 5.90 4.50 30.83
CA LEU A 351 5.53 5.18 32.08
C LEU A 351 5.97 4.37 33.30
N LYS A 352 5.69 3.06 33.30
CA LYS A 352 6.05 2.16 34.40
C LYS A 352 7.56 2.15 34.67
N LYS A 353 8.38 1.99 33.63
CA LYS A 353 9.83 1.73 33.73
C LYS A 353 10.73 2.96 33.64
N CYS A 354 10.22 4.09 33.15
CA CYS A 354 11.01 5.28 32.92
C CYS A 354 10.47 6.52 33.65
N VAL A 355 9.31 6.43 34.30
CA VAL A 355 8.68 7.56 34.99
C VAL A 355 8.28 7.18 36.42
N THR A 356 7.36 6.23 36.58
CA THR A 356 6.72 5.96 37.89
C THR A 356 7.58 5.14 38.85
N CYS A 357 8.62 4.46 38.37
CA CYS A 357 9.50 3.61 39.17
C CYS A 357 10.53 4.38 40.02
N PHE A 358 10.60 5.71 39.86
CA PHE A 358 11.51 6.57 40.62
C PHE A 358 10.81 7.16 41.84
N GLU A 359 11.60 7.66 42.78
CA GLU A 359 11.11 8.35 43.98
C GLU A 359 10.31 9.62 43.61
N GLU A 360 9.49 10.11 44.55
CA GLU A 360 8.49 11.15 44.27
C GLU A 360 9.08 12.42 43.64
N LYS A 361 10.26 12.84 44.12
CA LYS A 361 10.98 14.01 43.59
C LYS A 361 11.25 13.89 42.09
N ASP A 362 11.84 12.78 41.66
CA ASP A 362 12.20 12.55 40.26
C ASP A 362 10.96 12.21 39.43
N ARG A 363 10.05 11.41 39.99
CA ARG A 363 8.78 11.02 39.36
C ARG A 363 7.95 12.22 38.95
N SER A 364 7.76 13.19 39.85
CA SER A 364 7.01 14.43 39.58
C SER A 364 7.64 15.20 38.42
N ARG A 365 8.97 15.37 38.44
CA ARG A 365 9.69 16.05 37.35
C ARG A 365 9.58 15.31 36.01
N LEU A 366 9.71 13.98 36.02
CA LEU A 366 9.60 13.14 34.83
C LEU A 366 8.20 13.20 34.22
N LEU A 367 7.14 13.23 35.04
CA LEU A 367 5.76 13.43 34.58
C LEU A 367 5.58 14.80 33.89
N THR A 368 6.08 15.88 34.49
CA THR A 368 6.03 17.21 33.87
C THR A 368 6.77 17.26 32.54
N LEU A 369 7.96 16.65 32.45
CA LEU A 369 8.73 16.59 31.20
C LEU A 369 8.01 15.80 30.11
N TYR A 370 7.31 14.74 30.50
CA TYR A 370 6.56 13.90 29.59
C TYR A 370 5.28 14.58 29.08
N GLN A 371 4.54 15.25 29.96
CA GLN A 371 3.26 15.89 29.65
C GLN A 371 3.42 17.26 28.97
N GLY A 372 4.48 18.01 29.29
CA GLY A 372 4.79 19.33 28.71
C GLY A 372 5.29 19.30 27.26
N GLY A 373 4.83 18.34 26.45
CA GLY A 373 5.16 18.17 25.04
C GLY A 373 3.96 17.79 24.16
N CYS A 374 2.74 17.86 24.71
CA CYS A 374 1.49 17.63 23.97
C CYS A 374 0.90 18.94 23.45
#